data_AF-A0A6A4NYD1-F1
#
_entry.id   AF-A0A6A4NYD1-F1
#
_cell.length_a   1.000
_cell.length_b   1.000
_cell.length_c   1.000
_cell.angle_alpha   90.00
_cell.angle_beta   90.00
_cell.angle_gamma   90.00
#
_symmetry.space_group_name_H-M   'P 1'
#
loop_
_entity.id
_entity.type
_entity.pdbx_description
1 polymer ?
#
loop_
_entity_poly.entity_id
_entity_poly.type
_entity_poly.pdbx_seq_one_letter_code
_entity_poly.pdbx_strand_id
1 'polypeptide(L)'
;MCKCFIVRENNKKPNRGNRTTLTYMASVATHFSAFLFLFPIGLHRLLSSSSLYLHNPSHFRSKLWYLSDPKWKNIDLFALIITLPIASFSEFFLFLSLSGHPSYKFSFFHQSFTLLAFWVLIILIIAYEYVATSSFLNESFVFVIGGVVFLVEYYVMGEGVSGLAGVVYGLFGGLTLVCAASCFYLSVKPNAFFAEFSLSCGLVFKGTWLLQVGFSLYTDAFGLRGCQKISSFLDPHQESVDVKCDLDEDRLRGVALMNLLFTVHAIVVMVLAFGLFGVLASIRNLRGGEARGPLLSELESTSNRLRALPEIEIE
;
A
#
# COMPACT_ATOMS: atom_id res chain seq x y z
N MET A 1 10.67 -3.04 -6.06
CA MET A 1 11.00 -3.98 -4.95
C MET A 1 11.18 -5.35 -5.58
N CYS A 2 12.37 -5.92 -5.49
CA CYS A 2 13.21 -6.05 -6.68
C CYS A 2 13.23 -7.38 -7.43
N LYS A 3 13.31 -7.27 -8.76
CA LYS A 3 13.85 -8.29 -9.66
C LYS A 3 15.28 -8.59 -9.18
N CYS A 4 15.59 -9.84 -8.89
CA CYS A 4 16.92 -10.35 -8.51
C CYS A 4 17.44 -9.98 -7.12
N PHE A 5 17.03 -10.76 -6.12
CA PHE A 5 17.92 -11.14 -5.03
C PHE A 5 18.68 -12.41 -5.45
N ILE A 6 19.91 -12.28 -5.95
CA ILE A 6 20.85 -13.41 -6.02
C ILE A 6 22.09 -13.07 -5.20
N VAL A 7 22.22 -13.84 -4.13
CA VAL A 7 23.34 -13.94 -3.22
C VAL A 7 24.63 -14.25 -3.98
N ARG A 8 25.65 -13.41 -3.80
CA ARG A 8 27.03 -13.69 -4.15
C ARG A 8 27.60 -14.62 -3.07
N GLU A 9 27.51 -15.93 -3.25
CA GLU A 9 28.19 -16.90 -2.38
C GLU A 9 29.37 -17.54 -3.10
N ASN A 10 30.54 -17.40 -2.49
CA ASN A 10 31.82 -17.87 -3.00
C ASN A 10 31.84 -19.40 -3.18
N ASN A 11 32.25 -19.82 -4.38
CA ASN A 11 33.05 -21.00 -4.69
C ASN A 11 32.76 -22.33 -3.93
N LYS A 12 31.52 -22.83 -4.02
CA LYS A 12 31.25 -24.28 -3.90
C LYS A 12 30.03 -24.64 -4.75
N LYS A 13 30.19 -25.48 -5.79
CA LYS A 13 29.08 -25.96 -6.65
C LYS A 13 27.99 -26.63 -5.78
N PRO A 14 26.79 -26.04 -5.61
CA PRO A 14 25.66 -26.75 -5.03
C PRO A 14 24.85 -27.42 -6.14
N ASN A 15 24.22 -28.55 -5.82
CA ASN A 15 23.34 -29.30 -6.70
C ASN A 15 22.26 -28.41 -7.36
N ARG A 16 22.02 -28.62 -8.67
CA ARG A 16 21.10 -27.83 -9.51
C ARG A 16 19.68 -27.72 -8.93
N GLY A 17 19.22 -28.71 -8.15
CA GLY A 17 17.93 -28.70 -7.46
C GLY A 17 17.82 -27.78 -6.23
N ASN A 18 18.93 -27.50 -5.52
CA ASN A 18 18.93 -26.58 -4.36
C ASN A 18 19.00 -25.11 -4.77
N ARG A 19 19.49 -24.82 -5.98
CA ARG A 19 19.65 -23.43 -6.48
C ARG A 19 18.31 -22.80 -6.86
N THR A 20 17.38 -23.59 -7.39
CA THR A 20 16.03 -23.16 -7.79
C THR A 20 15.09 -22.95 -6.61
N THR A 21 15.20 -23.74 -5.55
CA THR A 21 14.42 -23.57 -4.31
C THR A 21 14.90 -22.36 -3.49
N LEU A 22 16.20 -22.08 -3.48
CA LEU A 22 16.75 -20.91 -2.78
C LEU A 22 16.33 -19.59 -3.43
N THR A 23 16.38 -19.49 -4.77
CA THR A 23 15.93 -18.29 -5.50
C THR A 23 14.41 -18.09 -5.44
N TYR A 24 13.65 -19.19 -5.43
CA TYR A 24 12.21 -19.19 -5.18
C TYR A 24 11.87 -18.60 -3.80
N MET A 25 12.54 -19.07 -2.76
CA MET A 25 12.30 -18.63 -1.38
C MET A 25 12.67 -17.16 -1.20
N ALA A 26 13.77 -16.71 -1.81
CA ALA A 26 14.18 -15.32 -1.81
C ALA A 26 13.16 -14.40 -2.51
N SER A 27 12.61 -14.82 -3.66
CA SER A 27 11.65 -13.99 -4.39
C SER A 27 10.30 -13.87 -3.67
N VAL A 28 9.77 -14.97 -3.13
CA VAL A 28 8.56 -14.95 -2.30
C VAL A 28 8.77 -14.09 -1.05
N ALA A 29 9.94 -14.18 -0.41
CA ALA A 29 10.27 -13.37 0.75
C ALA A 29 10.25 -11.86 0.45
N THR A 30 10.65 -11.43 -0.75
CA THR A 30 10.58 -10.01 -1.13
C THR A 30 9.15 -9.52 -1.33
N HIS A 31 8.30 -10.29 -2.00
CA HIS A 31 6.88 -9.97 -2.16
C HIS A 31 6.14 -9.99 -0.82
N PHE A 32 6.49 -10.93 0.05
CA PHE A 32 5.98 -11.02 1.41
C PHE A 32 6.44 -9.84 2.27
N SER A 33 7.71 -9.43 2.17
CA SER A 33 8.24 -8.26 2.86
C SER A 33 7.52 -6.97 2.42
N ALA A 34 7.32 -6.78 1.11
CA ALA A 34 6.57 -5.63 0.59
C ALA A 34 5.13 -5.59 1.14
N PHE A 35 4.47 -6.75 1.21
CA PHE A 35 3.16 -6.89 1.84
C PHE A 35 3.19 -6.50 3.33
N LEU A 36 4.15 -7.02 4.09
CA LEU A 36 4.30 -6.75 5.53
C LEU A 36 4.45 -5.27 5.85
N PHE A 37 4.98 -4.46 4.94
CA PHE A 37 5.04 -3.02 5.12
C PHE A 37 3.79 -2.31 4.61
N LEU A 38 3.40 -2.51 3.34
CA LEU A 38 2.33 -1.73 2.71
C LEU A 38 0.94 -2.02 3.31
N PHE A 39 0.67 -3.26 3.70
CA PHE A 39 -0.64 -3.65 4.22
C PHE A 39 -0.95 -3.03 5.59
N PRO A 40 -0.08 -3.14 6.62
CA PRO A 40 -0.32 -2.47 7.90
C PRO A 40 -0.46 -0.95 7.78
N ILE A 41 0.38 -0.32 6.95
CA ILE A 41 0.31 1.13 6.69
C ILE A 41 -1.05 1.53 6.10
N GLY A 42 -1.47 0.82 5.04
CA GLY A 42 -2.75 1.09 4.39
C GLY A 42 -3.93 0.88 5.34
N LEU A 43 -3.89 -0.19 6.14
CA LEU A 43 -4.92 -0.52 7.12
C LEU A 43 -4.97 0.49 8.27
N HIS A 44 -3.83 0.88 8.82
CA HIS A 44 -3.72 1.88 9.88
C HIS A 44 -4.25 3.23 9.40
N ARG A 45 -3.91 3.64 8.17
CA ARG A 45 -4.44 4.85 7.55
C ARG A 45 -5.95 4.78 7.34
N LEU A 46 -6.46 3.66 6.84
CA LEU A 46 -7.89 3.45 6.61
C LEU A 46 -8.69 3.54 7.93
N LEU A 47 -8.21 2.87 8.98
CA LEU A 47 -8.84 2.87 10.30
C LEU A 47 -8.81 4.27 10.94
N SER A 48 -7.66 4.94 10.86
CA SER A 48 -7.48 6.27 11.47
C SER A 48 -8.33 7.34 10.78
N SER A 49 -8.31 7.37 9.44
CA SER A 49 -9.11 8.31 8.65
C SER A 49 -10.61 8.07 8.82
N SER A 50 -11.06 6.81 8.81
CA SER A 50 -12.46 6.44 9.05
C SER A 50 -12.91 6.82 10.45
N SER A 51 -12.08 6.57 11.46
CA SER A 51 -12.36 6.96 12.85
C SER A 51 -12.47 8.48 12.99
N LEU A 52 -11.56 9.24 12.38
CA LEU A 52 -11.58 10.70 12.42
C LEU A 52 -12.82 11.27 11.73
N TYR A 53 -13.17 10.76 10.54
CA TYR A 53 -14.35 11.18 9.80
C TYR A 53 -15.66 10.91 10.56
N LEU A 54 -15.77 9.71 11.15
CA LEU A 54 -16.92 9.35 11.99
C LEU A 54 -16.98 10.14 13.30
N HIS A 55 -15.88 10.77 13.72
CA HIS A 55 -15.86 11.62 14.92
C HIS A 55 -16.43 12.99 14.67
N ASN A 56 -15.89 13.69 13.67
CA ASN A 56 -16.32 15.03 13.33
C ASN A 56 -16.31 15.17 11.80
N PRO A 57 -17.43 14.89 11.11
CA PRO A 57 -17.46 14.95 9.66
C PRO A 57 -17.25 16.37 9.13
N SER A 58 -17.67 17.40 9.89
CA SER A 58 -17.52 18.82 9.53
C SER A 58 -16.09 19.35 9.66
N HIS A 59 -15.27 18.74 10.54
CA HIS A 59 -13.88 19.13 10.78
C HIS A 59 -12.88 18.11 10.21
N PHE A 60 -13.34 17.20 9.34
CA PHE A 60 -12.44 16.22 8.75
C PHE A 60 -11.42 16.90 7.84
N ARG A 61 -10.14 16.65 8.14
CA ARG A 61 -8.99 17.06 7.32
C ARG A 61 -8.06 15.85 7.17
N SER A 62 -7.75 15.47 5.93
CA SER A 62 -6.86 14.36 5.63
C SER A 62 -5.44 14.67 6.04
N LYS A 63 -4.75 13.70 6.65
CA LYS A 63 -3.31 13.76 6.88
C LYS A 63 -2.61 12.69 6.06
N LEU A 64 -1.42 13.00 5.52
CA LEU A 64 -0.65 12.00 4.78
C LEU A 64 -0.18 10.86 5.70
N TRP A 65 -0.04 11.13 7.01
CA TRP A 65 0.24 10.13 8.04
C TRP A 65 -0.55 10.45 9.32
N TYR A 66 -1.14 9.44 9.95
CA TYR A 66 -1.84 9.60 11.24
C TYR A 66 -0.94 9.09 12.35
N LEU A 67 -0.18 10.00 12.96
CA LEU A 67 0.59 9.68 14.15
C LEU A 67 -0.39 9.40 15.30
N SER A 68 -0.34 8.17 15.81
CA SER A 68 -1.20 7.73 16.91
C SER A 68 -0.40 7.71 18.21
N ASP A 69 -0.96 8.30 19.26
CA ASP A 69 -0.50 8.06 20.63
C ASP A 69 -1.16 6.79 21.19
N PRO A 70 -0.42 5.89 21.86
CA PRO A 70 1.01 5.96 22.20
C PRO A 70 1.94 5.58 21.03
N LYS A 71 3.19 6.06 21.07
CA LYS A 71 4.23 5.97 20.03
C LYS A 71 4.45 4.56 19.43
N TRP A 72 4.18 3.49 20.18
CA TRP A 72 4.26 2.09 19.72
C TRP A 72 3.28 1.78 18.58
N LYS A 73 2.22 2.56 18.39
CA LYS A 73 1.34 2.42 17.22
C LYS A 73 1.97 2.88 15.91
N ASN A 74 3.12 3.57 15.97
CA ASN A 74 3.84 4.06 14.79
C ASN A 74 5.02 3.15 14.40
N ILE A 75 5.04 1.88 14.86
CA ILE A 75 6.09 0.90 14.51
C ILE A 75 6.24 0.79 12.99
N ASP A 76 5.14 0.82 12.23
CA ASP A 76 5.16 0.75 10.77
C ASP A 76 6.00 1.88 10.15
N LEU A 77 5.89 3.10 10.69
CA LEU A 77 6.67 4.25 10.23
C LEU A 77 8.16 4.08 10.55
N PHE A 78 8.50 3.65 11.78
CA PHE A 78 9.90 3.43 12.16
C PHE A 78 10.54 2.29 11.36
N ALA A 79 9.77 1.25 11.07
CA ALA A 79 10.23 0.14 10.26
C ALA A 79 10.56 0.61 8.83
N LEU A 80 9.70 1.44 8.21
CA LEU A 80 9.98 2.04 6.90
C LEU A 80 11.21 2.96 6.89
N ILE A 81 11.39 3.80 7.91
CA ILE A 81 12.55 4.70 8.02
C ILE A 81 13.87 3.91 7.96
N ILE A 82 13.89 2.72 8.57
CA ILE A 82 15.07 1.85 8.63
C ILE A 82 15.18 1.01 7.36
N THR A 83 14.07 0.41 6.89
CA THR A 83 14.10 -0.55 5.79
C THR A 83 14.27 0.09 4.42
N LEU A 84 13.65 1.25 4.14
CA LEU A 84 13.76 1.89 2.82
C LEU A 84 15.19 2.29 2.42
N PRO A 85 16.03 2.90 3.29
CA PRO A 85 17.38 3.26 2.91
C PRO A 85 18.23 2.00 2.74
N ILE A 86 18.07 0.98 3.59
CA ILE A 86 18.76 -0.31 3.44
C ILE A 86 18.43 -0.93 2.07
N ALA A 87 17.14 -0.96 1.71
CA ALA A 87 16.70 -1.46 0.40
C ALA A 87 17.24 -0.59 -0.75
N SER A 88 17.21 0.74 -0.64
CA SER A 88 17.75 1.63 -1.66
C SER A 88 19.25 1.41 -1.88
N PHE A 89 20.03 1.28 -0.79
CA PHE A 89 21.46 1.01 -0.85
C PHE A 89 21.77 -0.38 -1.39
N SER A 90 20.98 -1.41 -1.06
CA SER A 90 21.19 -2.74 -1.63
C SER A 90 20.99 -2.73 -3.15
N GLU A 91 19.95 -2.05 -3.64
CA GLU A 91 19.70 -1.92 -5.08
C GLU A 91 20.77 -1.09 -5.80
N PHE A 92 21.24 -0.02 -5.16
CA PHE A 92 22.34 0.78 -5.69
C PHE A 92 23.65 -0.03 -5.76
N PHE A 93 23.91 -0.86 -4.74
CA PHE A 93 25.07 -1.74 -4.74
C PHE A 93 24.96 -2.84 -5.80
N LEU A 94 23.76 -3.36 -6.05
CA LEU A 94 23.50 -4.29 -7.16
C LEU A 94 23.75 -3.60 -8.51
N PHE A 95 23.28 -2.37 -8.69
CA PHE A 95 23.59 -1.57 -9.88
C PHE A 95 25.11 -1.44 -10.11
N LEU A 96 25.89 -1.16 -9.07
CA LEU A 96 27.35 -1.06 -9.16
C LEU A 96 28.04 -2.42 -9.39
N SER A 97 27.50 -3.50 -8.81
CA SER A 97 28.12 -4.82 -8.80
C SER A 97 27.81 -5.65 -10.05
N LEU A 98 26.64 -5.48 -10.64
CA LEU A 98 26.29 -6.13 -11.89
C LEU A 98 27.04 -5.44 -13.01
N SER A 99 28.00 -6.13 -13.64
CA SER A 99 28.69 -5.68 -14.86
C SER A 99 27.93 -6.04 -16.16
N GLY A 100 26.72 -6.60 -16.07
CA GLY A 100 25.90 -7.06 -17.20
C GLY A 100 25.24 -5.96 -18.06
N HIS A 101 24.44 -6.40 -19.05
CA HIS A 101 23.76 -5.58 -20.07
C HIS A 101 23.12 -4.28 -19.54
N PRO A 102 23.18 -3.16 -20.30
CA PRO A 102 22.82 -1.81 -19.83
C PRO A 102 21.36 -1.66 -19.40
N SER A 103 20.44 -2.39 -20.02
CA SER A 103 18.99 -2.31 -19.75
C SER A 103 18.63 -2.73 -18.32
N TYR A 104 19.29 -3.78 -17.80
CA TYR A 104 19.05 -4.26 -16.43
C TYR A 104 19.64 -3.32 -15.38
N LYS A 105 20.84 -2.78 -15.63
CA LYS A 105 21.47 -1.78 -14.75
C LYS A 105 20.60 -0.55 -14.55
N PHE A 106 20.02 -0.04 -15.64
CA PHE A 106 19.18 1.15 -15.59
C PHE A 106 17.92 0.94 -14.74
N SER A 107 17.27 -0.23 -14.84
CA SER A 107 16.11 -0.58 -14.02
C SER A 107 16.42 -0.58 -12.51
N PHE A 108 17.57 -1.13 -12.09
CA PHE A 108 18.01 -1.10 -10.69
C PHE A 108 18.27 0.31 -10.16
N PHE A 109 18.88 1.15 -10.98
CA PHE A 109 19.12 2.55 -10.64
C PHE A 109 17.81 3.32 -10.43
N HIS A 110 16.87 3.19 -11.36
CA HIS A 110 15.54 3.80 -11.25
C HIS A 110 14.76 3.31 -10.02
N GLN A 111 14.84 2.02 -9.73
CA GLN A 111 14.19 1.42 -8.57
C GLN A 111 14.82 1.91 -7.25
N SER A 112 16.15 2.04 -7.18
CA SER A 112 16.86 2.58 -6.02
C SER A 112 16.48 4.05 -5.77
N PHE A 113 16.44 4.87 -6.82
CA PHE A 113 16.03 6.27 -6.74
C PHE A 113 14.58 6.42 -6.28
N THR A 114 13.67 5.57 -6.76
CA THR A 114 12.27 5.57 -6.32
C THR A 114 12.14 5.26 -4.84
N LEU A 115 12.89 4.25 -4.34
CA LEU A 115 12.91 3.92 -2.90
C LEU A 115 13.49 5.06 -2.06
N LEU A 116 14.54 5.72 -2.54
CA LEU A 116 15.11 6.90 -1.90
C LEU A 116 14.10 8.05 -1.85
N ALA A 117 13.34 8.28 -2.92
CA ALA A 117 12.31 9.32 -2.96
C ALA A 117 11.19 9.07 -1.92
N PHE A 118 10.75 7.83 -1.76
CA PHE A 118 9.81 7.46 -0.68
C PHE A 118 10.42 7.65 0.71
N TRP A 119 11.72 7.38 0.89
CA TRP A 119 12.41 7.64 2.15
C TRP A 119 12.49 9.13 2.48
N VAL A 120 12.83 9.97 1.50
CA VAL A 120 12.82 11.44 1.64
C VAL A 120 11.41 11.95 1.96
N LEU A 121 10.37 11.39 1.33
CA LEU A 121 8.98 11.71 1.64
C LEU A 121 8.65 11.39 3.12
N ILE A 122 9.09 10.25 3.64
CA ILE A 122 8.88 9.88 5.05
C ILE A 122 9.58 10.86 5.99
N ILE A 123 10.84 11.22 5.70
CA ILE A 123 11.57 12.23 6.48
C ILE A 123 10.83 13.56 6.44
N LEU A 124 10.34 13.97 5.27
CA LEU A 124 9.60 15.21 5.12
C LEU A 124 8.31 15.20 5.95
N ILE A 125 7.58 14.09 6.00
CA ILE A 125 6.37 13.93 6.85
C ILE A 125 6.73 14.11 8.32
N ILE A 126 7.81 13.50 8.79
CA ILE A 126 8.24 13.57 10.20
C ILE A 126 8.76 14.97 10.55
N ALA A 127 9.58 15.56 9.66
CA ALA A 127 10.06 16.91 9.80
C ALA A 127 8.90 17.90 9.80
N TYR A 128 7.89 17.69 8.95
CA TYR A 128 6.66 18.48 8.96
C TYR A 128 5.95 18.39 10.31
N GLU A 129 5.73 17.20 10.87
CA GLU A 129 5.06 17.10 12.19
C GLU A 129 5.87 17.79 13.30
N TYR A 130 7.20 17.63 13.30
CA TYR A 130 8.07 18.16 14.36
C TYR A 130 8.29 19.67 14.26
N VAL A 131 8.41 20.20 13.04
CA VAL A 131 8.71 21.63 12.78
C VAL A 131 7.43 22.45 12.60
N ALA A 132 6.39 21.90 11.95
CA ALA A 132 5.17 22.63 11.60
C ALA A 132 4.17 22.82 12.74
N THR A 133 4.51 22.39 13.96
CA THR A 133 3.85 22.92 15.18
C THR A 133 4.04 24.46 15.29
N SER A 134 4.97 25.06 14.53
CA SER A 134 5.32 26.48 14.68
C SER A 134 5.05 27.43 13.50
N SER A 135 4.97 27.04 12.21
CA SER A 135 4.68 28.01 11.12
C SER A 135 4.57 27.48 9.66
N PHE A 136 3.68 28.11 8.87
CA PHE A 136 3.64 28.35 7.41
C PHE A 136 3.71 27.24 6.35
N LEU A 137 4.15 26.01 6.62
CA LEU A 137 4.07 24.94 5.61
C LEU A 137 2.63 24.42 5.49
N ASN A 138 2.05 24.49 4.29
CA ASN A 138 0.72 23.96 4.03
C ASN A 138 0.78 22.43 3.88
N GLU A 139 -0.10 21.69 4.58
CA GLU A 139 -0.27 20.23 4.44
C GLU A 139 -0.39 19.79 2.97
N SER A 140 -0.99 20.64 2.12
CA SER A 140 -1.10 20.47 0.67
C SER A 140 0.24 20.20 -0.02
N PHE A 141 1.35 20.79 0.44
CA PHE A 141 2.67 20.60 -0.17
C PHE A 141 3.18 19.17 0.00
N VAL A 142 2.95 18.57 1.16
CA VAL A 142 3.34 17.19 1.45
C VAL A 142 2.55 16.21 0.56
N PHE A 143 1.27 16.50 0.32
CA PHE A 143 0.45 15.73 -0.63
C PHE A 143 0.90 15.87 -2.09
N VAL A 144 1.32 17.07 -2.53
CA VAL A 144 1.90 17.26 -3.87
C VAL A 144 3.15 16.43 -4.05
N ILE A 145 4.09 16.47 -3.08
CA ILE A 145 5.31 15.67 -3.14
C ILE A 145 4.97 14.18 -3.13
N GLY A 146 4.03 13.75 -2.28
CA GLY A 146 3.54 12.36 -2.28
C GLY A 146 3.01 11.94 -3.65
N GLY A 147 2.20 12.78 -4.31
CA GLY A 147 1.70 12.55 -5.66
C GLY A 147 2.82 12.44 -6.70
N VAL A 148 3.83 13.31 -6.65
CA VAL A 148 5.00 13.26 -7.53
C VAL A 148 5.79 11.97 -7.32
N VAL A 149 6.01 11.53 -6.08
CA VAL A 149 6.72 10.28 -5.79
C VAL A 149 5.96 9.07 -6.37
N PHE A 150 4.63 9.03 -6.25
CA PHE A 150 3.82 7.99 -6.90
C PHE A 150 3.88 8.07 -8.43
N LEU A 151 3.94 9.26 -9.02
CA LEU A 151 4.14 9.39 -10.48
C LEU A 151 5.51 8.86 -10.90
N VAL A 152 6.57 9.17 -10.17
CA VAL A 152 7.91 8.63 -10.43
C VAL A 152 7.88 7.10 -10.36
N GLU A 153 7.21 6.52 -9.35
CA GLU A 153 7.00 5.08 -9.26
C GLU A 153 6.27 4.54 -10.51
N TYR A 154 5.20 5.21 -10.97
CA TYR A 154 4.47 4.83 -12.18
C TYR A 154 5.36 4.82 -13.43
N TYR A 155 6.14 5.88 -13.66
CA TYR A 155 7.04 5.98 -14.81
C TYR A 155 8.10 4.88 -14.81
N VAL A 156 8.69 4.60 -13.64
CA VAL A 156 9.72 3.56 -13.50
C VAL A 156 9.17 2.16 -13.79
N MET A 157 7.87 1.92 -13.57
CA MET A 157 7.25 0.62 -13.84
C MET A 157 6.84 0.41 -15.31
N GLY A 158 6.70 1.50 -16.08
CA GLY A 158 6.35 1.43 -17.50
C GLY A 158 7.52 1.06 -18.42
N GLU A 159 8.76 1.27 -17.97
CA GLU A 159 9.96 1.05 -18.79
C GLU A 159 10.49 -0.39 -18.64
N GLY A 160 10.42 -1.19 -19.72
CA GLY A 160 11.24 -2.39 -19.86
C GLY A 160 10.61 -3.74 -19.50
N VAL A 161 9.28 -3.90 -19.55
CA VAL A 161 8.64 -5.22 -19.40
C VAL A 161 7.55 -5.45 -20.45
N SER A 162 7.83 -6.34 -21.40
CA SER A 162 6.87 -6.87 -22.37
C SER A 162 6.30 -8.23 -21.90
N GLY A 163 5.21 -8.69 -22.52
CA GLY A 163 4.59 -9.98 -22.22
C GLY A 163 3.68 -10.00 -20.99
N LEU A 164 3.53 -11.17 -20.36
CA LEU A 164 2.63 -11.37 -19.20
C LEU A 164 3.03 -10.52 -17.99
N ALA A 165 4.33 -10.37 -17.75
CA ALA A 165 4.84 -9.52 -16.68
C ALA A 165 4.47 -8.04 -16.92
N GLY A 166 4.46 -7.58 -18.18
CA GLY A 166 4.01 -6.23 -18.55
C GLY A 166 2.56 -5.95 -18.15
N VAL A 167 1.66 -6.93 -18.26
CA VAL A 167 0.27 -6.79 -17.81
C VAL A 167 0.20 -6.63 -16.28
N VAL A 168 0.95 -7.44 -15.53
CA VAL A 168 0.96 -7.36 -14.05
C VAL A 168 1.52 -6.02 -13.57
N TYR A 169 2.63 -5.55 -14.16
CA TYR A 169 3.21 -4.24 -13.83
C TYR A 169 2.33 -3.09 -14.33
N GLY A 170 1.62 -3.26 -15.46
CA GLY A 170 0.66 -2.28 -15.96
C GLY A 170 -0.54 -2.10 -15.03
N LEU A 171 -1.11 -3.19 -14.51
CA LEU A 171 -2.19 -3.14 -13.51
C LEU A 171 -1.73 -2.46 -12.21
N PHE A 172 -0.53 -2.82 -11.73
CA PHE A 172 0.07 -2.20 -10.55
C PHE A 172 0.43 -0.72 -10.80
N GLY A 173 0.83 -0.36 -12.01
CA GLY A 173 1.02 1.01 -12.47
C GLY A 173 -0.27 1.81 -12.46
N GLY A 174 -1.36 1.26 -13.00
CA GLY A 174 -2.69 1.87 -12.94
C GLY A 174 -3.14 2.14 -11.50
N LEU A 175 -2.92 1.19 -10.59
CA LEU A 175 -3.20 1.37 -9.16
C LEU A 175 -2.34 2.49 -8.53
N THR A 176 -1.08 2.58 -8.93
CA THR A 176 -0.17 3.65 -8.50
C THR A 176 -0.60 5.02 -9.00
N LEU A 177 -1.13 5.09 -10.22
CA LEU A 177 -1.70 6.31 -10.79
C LEU A 177 -2.95 6.75 -10.02
N VAL A 178 -3.80 5.82 -9.57
CA VAL A 178 -4.95 6.12 -8.69
C VAL A 178 -4.48 6.71 -7.36
N CYS A 179 -3.42 6.16 -6.76
CA CYS A 179 -2.80 6.73 -5.54
C CYS A 179 -2.26 8.14 -5.80
N ALA A 180 -1.55 8.36 -6.91
CA ALA A 180 -1.03 9.67 -7.30
C ALA A 180 -2.16 10.71 -7.48
N ALA A 181 -3.21 10.35 -8.23
CA ALA A 181 -4.38 11.19 -8.46
C ALA A 181 -5.10 11.53 -7.14
N SER A 182 -5.21 10.56 -6.23
CA SER A 182 -5.80 10.78 -4.91
C SER A 182 -4.95 11.76 -4.08
N CYS A 183 -3.63 11.64 -4.11
CA CYS A 183 -2.72 12.60 -3.46
C CYS A 183 -2.86 14.03 -4.03
N PHE A 184 -2.91 14.19 -5.36
CA PHE A 184 -3.13 15.50 -5.97
C PHE A 184 -4.52 16.07 -5.66
N TYR A 185 -5.55 15.23 -5.59
CA TYR A 185 -6.86 15.69 -5.21
C TYR A 185 -6.89 16.18 -3.75
N LEU A 186 -6.23 15.46 -2.85
CA LEU A 186 -6.11 15.84 -1.43
C LEU A 186 -5.27 17.11 -1.22
N SER A 187 -4.32 17.41 -2.12
CA SER A 187 -3.57 18.67 -2.02
C SER A 187 -4.45 19.89 -2.28
N VAL A 188 -5.43 19.79 -3.18
CA VAL A 188 -6.40 20.85 -3.50
C VAL A 188 -7.53 20.87 -2.47
N LYS A 189 -8.06 19.70 -2.11
CA LYS A 189 -9.21 19.55 -1.20
C LYS A 189 -8.90 18.53 -0.09
N PRO A 190 -8.22 18.94 0.99
CA PRO A 190 -7.84 18.03 2.09
C PRO A 190 -9.05 17.52 2.90
N ASN A 191 -10.22 18.15 2.76
CA ASN A 191 -11.44 17.70 3.45
C ASN A 191 -12.18 16.57 2.69
N ALA A 192 -11.61 16.10 1.57
CA ALA A 192 -12.25 15.07 0.76
C ALA A 192 -11.99 13.66 1.31
N PHE A 193 -12.92 13.17 2.13
CA PHE A 193 -12.86 11.82 2.68
C PHE A 193 -12.77 10.73 1.61
N PHE A 194 -13.48 10.87 0.48
CA PHE A 194 -13.47 9.86 -0.57
C PHE A 194 -12.07 9.66 -1.20
N ALA A 195 -11.31 10.74 -1.38
CA ALA A 195 -9.95 10.64 -1.93
C ALA A 195 -8.98 10.03 -0.92
N GLU A 196 -9.14 10.34 0.37
CA GLU A 196 -8.38 9.72 1.45
C GLU A 196 -8.68 8.22 1.57
N PHE A 197 -9.96 7.85 1.48
CA PHE A 197 -10.42 6.47 1.49
C PHE A 197 -9.88 5.70 0.28
N SER A 198 -9.96 6.30 -0.92
CA SER A 198 -9.40 5.75 -2.16
C SER A 198 -7.90 5.50 -2.07
N LEU A 199 -7.13 6.49 -1.58
CA LEU A 199 -5.69 6.35 -1.37
C LEU A 199 -5.36 5.23 -0.37
N SER A 200 -6.11 5.13 0.72
CA SER A 200 -5.92 4.08 1.74
C SER A 200 -6.23 2.68 1.18
N CYS A 201 -7.35 2.53 0.46
CA CYS A 201 -7.70 1.29 -0.23
C CYS A 201 -6.66 0.92 -1.28
N GLY A 202 -6.14 1.91 -2.02
CA GLY A 202 -5.07 1.73 -2.98
C GLY A 202 -3.80 1.17 -2.36
N LEU A 203 -3.37 1.67 -1.20
CA LEU A 203 -2.21 1.14 -0.47
C LEU A 203 -2.42 -0.29 0.04
N VAL A 204 -3.59 -0.58 0.63
CA VAL A 204 -3.96 -1.95 1.05
C VAL A 204 -3.97 -2.89 -0.14
N PHE A 205 -4.52 -2.45 -1.27
CA PHE A 205 -4.56 -3.24 -2.48
C PHE A 205 -3.17 -3.47 -3.06
N LYS A 206 -2.30 -2.45 -3.13
CA LYS A 206 -0.91 -2.60 -3.57
C LYS A 206 -0.17 -3.64 -2.72
N GLY A 207 -0.31 -3.58 -1.39
CA GLY A 207 0.34 -4.54 -0.49
C GLY A 207 -0.16 -5.97 -0.68
N THR A 208 -1.48 -6.17 -0.68
CA THR A 208 -2.08 -7.51 -0.82
C THR A 208 -1.91 -8.10 -2.23
N TRP A 209 -1.91 -7.26 -3.27
CA TRP A 209 -1.65 -7.69 -4.64
C TRP A 209 -0.22 -8.19 -4.82
N LEU A 210 0.78 -7.52 -4.21
CA LEU A 210 2.17 -8.01 -4.24
C LEU A 210 2.30 -9.39 -3.61
N LEU A 211 1.58 -9.64 -2.51
CA LEU A 211 1.52 -10.98 -1.91
C LEU A 211 0.89 -12.00 -2.85
N GLN A 212 -0.23 -11.65 -3.48
CA GLN A 212 -0.95 -12.53 -4.40
C GLN A 212 -0.14 -12.85 -5.66
N VAL A 213 0.54 -11.87 -6.25
CA VAL A 213 1.48 -12.07 -7.36
C VAL A 213 2.65 -12.94 -6.92
N GLY A 214 3.20 -12.70 -5.72
CA GLY A 214 4.23 -13.55 -5.12
C GLY A 214 3.80 -15.01 -4.97
N PHE A 215 2.56 -15.26 -4.54
CA PHE A 215 2.03 -16.62 -4.48
C PHE A 215 1.75 -17.19 -5.88
N SER A 216 1.14 -16.43 -6.78
CA SER A 216 0.73 -16.92 -8.11
C SER A 216 1.90 -17.23 -9.05
N LEU A 217 2.98 -16.44 -8.97
CA LEU A 217 4.16 -16.66 -9.83
C LEU A 217 5.10 -17.73 -9.28
N TYR A 218 5.15 -17.91 -7.97
CA TYR A 218 6.11 -18.81 -7.37
C TYR A 218 5.46 -20.14 -6.92
N THR A 219 4.30 -20.17 -6.25
CA THR A 219 3.72 -21.45 -5.77
C THR A 219 3.16 -22.37 -6.84
N ASP A 220 3.47 -23.68 -6.73
CA ASP A 220 2.96 -24.74 -7.62
C ASP A 220 1.44 -24.93 -7.58
N ALA A 221 0.78 -24.54 -6.49
CA ALA A 221 -0.66 -24.71 -6.30
C ALA A 221 -1.51 -23.76 -7.16
N PHE A 222 -0.96 -22.59 -7.51
CA PHE A 222 -1.64 -21.53 -8.26
C PHE A 222 -0.93 -21.16 -9.57
N GLY A 223 0.12 -21.90 -9.95
CA GLY A 223 0.89 -21.66 -11.16
C GLY A 223 0.02 -21.76 -12.41
N LEU A 224 0.17 -20.79 -13.31
CA LEU A 224 -0.43 -20.79 -14.65
C LEU A 224 -0.10 -22.12 -15.34
N ARG A 225 -1.07 -23.04 -15.40
CA ARG A 225 -0.93 -24.33 -16.10
C ARG A 225 -0.60 -24.05 -17.57
N GLY A 226 0.60 -24.39 -18.02
CA GLY A 226 1.04 -24.26 -19.41
C GLY A 226 2.16 -23.23 -19.68
N CYS A 227 2.41 -22.29 -18.75
CA CYS A 227 3.58 -21.42 -18.85
C CYS A 227 4.70 -21.99 -17.98
N GLN A 228 5.92 -22.08 -18.54
CA GLN A 228 7.07 -22.46 -17.75
C GLN A 228 7.21 -21.45 -16.60
N LYS A 229 7.35 -21.93 -15.35
CA LYS A 229 7.76 -21.09 -14.20
C LYS A 229 8.95 -20.23 -14.64
N ILE A 230 9.23 -19.11 -13.95
CA ILE A 230 10.46 -18.33 -14.16
C ILE A 230 11.67 -19.24 -13.84
N SER A 231 12.07 -20.08 -14.79
CA SER A 231 13.20 -21.00 -14.78
C SER A 231 14.21 -20.63 -15.86
N SER A 232 13.99 -19.52 -16.57
CA SER A 232 14.87 -18.95 -17.57
C SER A 232 15.74 -17.82 -17.00
N PHE A 233 16.40 -18.07 -15.85
CA PHE A 233 17.61 -17.30 -15.46
C PHE A 233 18.89 -17.87 -16.11
N LEU A 234 18.75 -18.71 -17.13
CA LEU A 234 19.84 -19.49 -17.71
C LEU A 234 20.15 -19.14 -19.17
N ASP A 235 19.49 -18.15 -19.77
CA ASP A 235 19.88 -17.67 -21.10
C ASP A 235 20.37 -16.22 -21.02
N PRO A 236 21.69 -15.96 -21.08
CA PRO A 236 22.25 -14.61 -21.02
C PRO A 236 21.93 -13.76 -22.26
N HIS A 237 21.10 -14.24 -23.18
CA HIS A 237 20.79 -13.59 -24.45
C HIS A 237 19.36 -13.03 -24.59
N GLN A 238 18.47 -13.19 -23.59
CA GLN A 238 17.10 -12.67 -23.65
C GLN A 238 16.90 -11.38 -22.83
N GLU A 239 16.39 -10.36 -23.53
CA GLU A 239 16.30 -8.94 -23.15
C GLU A 239 15.05 -8.59 -22.32
N SER A 240 14.23 -9.57 -21.96
CA SER A 240 13.01 -9.35 -21.17
C SER A 240 12.82 -10.47 -20.14
N VAL A 241 12.37 -10.09 -18.93
CA VAL A 241 11.84 -11.02 -17.93
C VAL A 241 10.47 -11.47 -18.44
N ASP A 242 10.48 -12.29 -19.48
CA ASP A 242 9.28 -12.85 -20.07
C ASP A 242 9.05 -14.24 -19.48
N VAL A 243 7.81 -14.47 -19.03
CA VAL A 243 7.34 -15.81 -18.70
C VAL A 243 7.07 -16.45 -20.06
N LYS A 244 8.08 -17.16 -20.59
CA LYS A 244 7.99 -17.81 -21.89
C LYS A 244 6.95 -18.92 -21.80
N CYS A 245 5.75 -18.66 -22.30
CA CYS A 245 4.70 -19.65 -22.46
C CYS A 245 4.94 -20.39 -23.78
N ASP A 246 4.76 -21.70 -23.78
CA ASP A 246 5.09 -22.58 -24.93
C ASP A 246 4.15 -22.34 -26.12
N LEU A 247 2.96 -21.79 -25.87
CA LEU A 247 1.97 -21.36 -26.85
C LEU A 247 1.44 -19.94 -26.58
N ASP A 248 1.15 -19.17 -27.64
CA ASP A 248 0.51 -17.84 -27.55
C ASP A 248 -0.89 -17.89 -26.90
N GLU A 249 -1.61 -19.01 -27.05
CA GLU A 249 -2.91 -19.25 -26.42
C GLU A 249 -2.82 -19.33 -24.88
N ASP A 250 -1.75 -19.93 -24.36
CA ASP A 250 -1.50 -20.01 -22.91
C ASP A 250 -1.09 -18.64 -22.35
N ARG A 251 -0.43 -17.80 -23.16
CA ARG A 251 -0.15 -16.40 -22.80
C ARG A 251 -1.44 -15.59 -22.68
N LEU A 252 -2.34 -15.68 -23.66
CA LEU A 252 -3.62 -14.97 -23.64
C LEU A 252 -4.49 -15.41 -22.46
N ARG A 253 -4.53 -16.72 -22.18
CA ARG A 253 -5.22 -17.27 -21.01
C ARG A 253 -4.63 -16.77 -19.70
N GLY A 254 -3.29 -16.69 -19.59
CA GLY A 254 -2.63 -16.17 -18.40
C GLY A 254 -2.89 -14.68 -18.17
N VAL A 255 -2.92 -13.88 -19.24
CA VAL A 255 -3.30 -12.46 -19.19
C VAL A 255 -4.75 -12.30 -18.73
N ALA A 256 -5.68 -13.09 -19.28
CA ALA A 256 -7.08 -13.07 -18.86
C ALA A 256 -7.25 -13.45 -17.38
N LEU A 257 -6.53 -14.49 -16.91
CA LEU A 257 -6.58 -14.93 -15.53
C LEU A 257 -6.04 -13.85 -14.57
N MET A 258 -4.92 -13.21 -14.91
CA MET A 258 -4.34 -12.14 -14.07
C MET A 258 -5.27 -10.92 -13.97
N ASN A 259 -5.91 -10.52 -15.08
CA ASN A 259 -6.91 -9.46 -15.07
C ASN A 259 -8.15 -9.81 -14.22
N LEU A 260 -8.64 -11.06 -14.34
CA LEU A 260 -9.74 -11.55 -13.51
C LEU A 260 -9.33 -11.54 -12.03
N LEU A 261 -8.16 -12.06 -11.70
CA LEU A 261 -7.65 -12.13 -10.33
C LEU A 261 -7.50 -10.74 -9.73
N PHE A 262 -6.96 -9.79 -10.49
CA PHE A 262 -6.84 -8.39 -10.09
C PHE A 262 -8.21 -7.77 -9.82
N THR A 263 -9.17 -8.00 -10.71
CA THR A 263 -10.52 -7.44 -10.59
C THR A 263 -11.25 -8.02 -9.38
N VAL A 264 -11.22 -9.33 -9.19
CA VAL A 264 -11.84 -10.00 -8.04
C VAL A 264 -11.18 -9.54 -6.74
N HIS A 265 -9.84 -9.45 -6.71
CA HIS A 265 -9.13 -8.99 -5.53
C HIS A 265 -9.43 -7.52 -5.21
N ALA A 266 -9.55 -6.66 -6.22
CA ALA A 266 -10.00 -5.28 -6.06
C ALA A 266 -11.40 -5.21 -5.43
N ILE A 267 -12.36 -6.02 -5.91
CA ILE A 267 -13.72 -6.09 -5.34
C ILE A 267 -13.66 -6.52 -3.88
N VAL A 268 -12.89 -7.56 -3.56
CA VAL A 268 -12.71 -8.05 -2.18
C VAL A 268 -12.15 -6.96 -1.28
N VAL A 269 -11.08 -6.27 -1.69
CA VAL A 269 -10.48 -5.17 -0.91
C VAL A 269 -11.49 -4.05 -0.68
N MET A 270 -12.26 -3.65 -1.69
CA MET A 270 -13.29 -2.61 -1.55
C MET A 270 -14.41 -3.04 -0.60
N VAL A 271 -14.93 -4.26 -0.72
CA VAL A 271 -15.97 -4.78 0.17
C VAL A 271 -15.48 -4.83 1.62
N LEU A 272 -14.24 -5.30 1.84
CA LEU A 272 -13.64 -5.32 3.18
C LEU A 272 -13.43 -3.92 3.74
N ALA A 273 -12.99 -2.96 2.92
CA ALA A 273 -12.80 -1.57 3.35
C ALA A 273 -14.12 -0.90 3.75
N PHE A 274 -15.18 -1.06 2.94
CA PHE A 274 -16.52 -0.57 3.28
C PHE A 274 -17.11 -1.30 4.49
N GLY A 275 -16.93 -2.61 4.58
CA GLY A 275 -17.34 -3.40 5.74
C GLY A 275 -16.67 -2.91 7.03
N LEU A 276 -15.36 -2.64 6.97
CA LEU A 276 -14.59 -2.11 8.10
C LEU A 276 -15.10 -0.72 8.51
N PHE A 277 -15.37 0.16 7.54
CA PHE A 277 -15.98 1.46 7.79
C PHE A 277 -17.36 1.33 8.45
N GLY A 278 -18.21 0.43 7.95
CA GLY A 278 -19.54 0.15 8.50
C GLY A 278 -19.50 -0.42 9.92
N VAL A 279 -18.61 -1.37 10.19
CA VAL A 279 -18.37 -1.91 11.54
C VAL A 279 -17.92 -0.81 12.49
N LEU A 280 -16.99 0.05 12.06
CA LEU A 280 -16.51 1.16 12.86
C LEU A 280 -17.63 2.17 13.17
N ALA A 281 -18.50 2.46 12.21
CA ALA A 281 -19.69 3.28 12.41
C ALA A 281 -20.68 2.63 13.39
N SER A 282 -20.91 1.32 13.27
CA SER A 282 -21.80 0.57 14.16
C SER A 282 -21.31 0.57 15.61
N ILE A 283 -20.03 0.26 15.85
CA ILE A 283 -19.41 0.26 17.19
C ILE A 283 -19.56 1.63 17.85
N ARG A 284 -19.43 2.70 17.07
CA ARG A 284 -19.57 4.07 17.57
C ARG A 284 -21.01 4.45 17.88
N ASN A 285 -21.97 4.07 17.02
CA ASN A 285 -23.38 4.29 17.30
C ASN A 285 -23.82 3.58 18.57
N LEU A 286 -23.30 2.37 18.84
CA LEU A 286 -23.54 1.66 20.10
C LEU A 286 -23.01 2.46 21.30
N ARG A 287 -21.75 2.90 21.27
CA ARG A 287 -21.16 3.73 22.35
C ARG A 287 -21.85 5.08 22.53
N GLY A 288 -22.26 5.72 21.44
CA GLY A 288 -22.99 6.99 21.47
C GLY A 288 -24.42 6.84 21.99
N GLY A 289 -25.08 5.72 21.69
CA GLY A 289 -26.36 5.33 22.28
C GLY A 289 -26.26 5.07 23.78
N GLU A 290 -25.17 4.44 24.22
CA GLU A 290 -24.88 4.16 25.63
C GLU A 290 -24.57 5.43 26.44
N ALA A 291 -23.96 6.45 25.83
CA ALA A 291 -23.77 7.78 26.44
C ALA A 291 -25.03 8.66 26.40
N ARG A 292 -25.91 8.47 25.40
CA ARG A 292 -27.22 9.14 25.32
C ARG A 292 -28.27 8.50 26.23
N GLY A 293 -28.18 7.21 26.54
CA GLY A 293 -29.07 6.50 27.46
C GLY A 293 -29.22 7.15 28.84
N PRO A 294 -28.13 7.47 29.57
CA PRO A 294 -28.21 8.12 30.87
C PRO A 294 -28.70 9.58 30.77
N LEU A 295 -28.21 10.37 29.80
CA LEU A 295 -28.64 11.77 29.64
C LEU A 295 -30.11 11.90 29.21
N LEU A 296 -30.61 11.00 28.38
CA LEU A 296 -32.01 11.00 27.94
C LEU A 296 -32.94 10.51 29.06
N SER A 297 -32.49 9.55 29.88
CA SER A 297 -33.20 9.15 31.10
C SER A 297 -33.24 10.26 32.16
N GLU A 298 -32.19 11.08 32.25
CA GLU A 298 -32.12 12.24 33.15
C GLU A 298 -33.01 13.39 32.65
N LEU A 299 -33.05 13.65 31.33
CA LEU A 299 -33.97 14.62 30.74
C LEU A 299 -35.43 14.20 30.86
N GLU A 300 -35.75 12.92 30.66
CA GLU A 300 -37.10 12.37 30.80
C GLU A 300 -37.56 12.39 32.27
N SER A 301 -36.67 12.05 33.21
CA SER A 301 -36.90 12.20 34.66
C SER A 301 -37.15 13.66 35.05
N THR A 302 -36.36 14.60 34.54
CA THR A 302 -36.50 16.03 34.84
C THR A 302 -37.78 16.61 34.24
N SER A 303 -38.13 16.21 33.01
CA SER A 303 -39.39 16.57 32.35
C SER A 303 -40.61 16.03 33.09
N ASN A 304 -40.56 14.79 33.58
CA ASN A 304 -41.65 14.19 34.34
C ASN A 304 -41.78 14.81 35.74
N ARG A 305 -40.68 15.25 36.36
CA ARG A 305 -40.69 15.98 37.64
C ARG A 305 -41.26 17.40 37.50
N LEU A 306 -40.96 18.09 36.40
CA LEU A 306 -41.53 19.41 36.10
C LEU A 306 -43.04 19.36 35.83
N ARG A 307 -43.53 18.27 35.21
CA ARG A 307 -44.97 18.06 34.97
C ARG A 307 -45.76 17.71 36.24
N ALA A 308 -45.09 17.39 37.35
CA ALA A 308 -45.71 17.03 38.63
C ALA A 308 -45.75 18.17 39.66
N LEU A 309 -45.26 19.38 39.33
CA LEU A 309 -45.45 20.55 40.19
C LEU A 309 -46.88 21.08 39.97
N PRO A 310 -47.75 21.16 40.99
CA PRO A 310 -49.05 21.78 40.83
C PRO A 310 -48.88 23.29 40.60
N GLU A 311 -49.66 23.84 39.67
CA GLU A 311 -49.86 25.29 39.53
C GLU A 311 -50.21 25.87 40.90
N ILE A 312 -49.26 26.60 41.50
CA ILE A 312 -49.54 27.44 42.66
C ILE A 312 -50.24 28.68 42.08
N GLU A 313 -51.57 28.65 42.09
CA GLU A 313 -52.41 29.85 41.96
C GLU A 313 -52.01 30.85 43.05
N ILE A 314 -51.60 32.04 42.61
CA ILE A 314 -51.30 33.17 43.47
C ILE A 314 -52.52 34.09 43.37
N GLU A 315 -53.33 34.11 44.42
CA GLU A 315 -54.43 35.06 44.63
C GLU A 315 -53.90 36.33 45.32
#